data_AF-A0A920H7C7-F1
#
_entry.id   AF-A0A920H7C7-F1
#
_cell.length_a   1.000
_cell.length_b   1.000
_cell.length_c   1.000
_cell.angle_alpha   90.00
_cell.angle_beta   90.00
_cell.angle_gamma   90.00
#
_symmetry.space_group_name_H-M   'P 1'
#
loop_
_entity.id
_entity.type
_entity.pdbx_description
1 polymer ?
#
loop_
_entity_poly.entity_id
_entity_poly.type
_entity_poly.pdbx_seq_one_letter_code
_entity_poly.pdbx_strand_id
1 'polypeptide(L)'
;MGKPWYNQMIDQAPFVQACGAKYYALHDPDSIVEPINDAFRHALESRSPVVIGVPFDLQKQLHHDHQKFIPPRSLVLETDSNVICPNEISIAAEKIAAAHRPIIIAGLGVVNSRARDDCVALAKKTGALLATTLPAKGLFHDQPFCLGVAGGYASEKAKTIFSKADLVIGIGARLASHSFDGGQLTPDAFVVHLDVASANICSRAARCRFAD
;
A
#
# COMPACT_ATOMS: atom_id res chain seq x y z
N MET A 1 -37.68 1.67 0.08
CA MET A 1 -37.09 2.64 1.04
C MET A 1 -37.89 3.93 0.99
N GLY A 2 -38.32 4.48 2.13
CA GLY A 2 -39.20 5.66 2.18
C GLY A 2 -40.43 5.47 3.07
N LYS A 3 -40.30 4.76 4.19
CA LYS A 3 -41.42 4.64 5.14
C LYS A 3 -41.59 5.97 5.88
N PRO A 4 -42.83 6.46 6.07
CA PRO A 4 -43.10 7.81 6.58
C PRO A 4 -42.59 8.07 8.01
N TRP A 5 -42.22 7.03 8.77
CA TRP A 5 -41.66 7.15 10.12
C TRP A 5 -40.13 7.26 10.18
N TYR A 6 -39.45 7.29 9.04
CA TYR A 6 -37.99 7.47 8.99
C TYR A 6 -37.63 8.97 9.07
N ASN A 7 -37.75 9.56 10.26
CA ASN A 7 -37.53 10.99 10.49
C ASN A 7 -36.05 11.42 10.54
N GLN A 8 -35.13 10.46 10.55
CA GLN A 8 -33.67 10.68 10.51
C GLN A 8 -33.04 10.13 9.21
N MET A 9 -33.83 10.02 8.13
CA MET A 9 -33.31 9.59 6.84
C MET A 9 -32.36 10.64 6.27
N ILE A 10 -31.16 10.22 5.92
CA ILE A 10 -30.19 11.01 5.17
C ILE A 10 -29.70 10.17 3.99
N ASP A 11 -29.49 10.80 2.84
CA ASP A 11 -28.77 10.15 1.75
C ASP A 11 -27.28 10.12 2.10
N GLN A 12 -26.82 8.99 2.64
CA GLN A 12 -25.45 8.83 3.13
C GLN A 12 -24.43 8.70 1.98
N ALA A 13 -24.87 8.22 0.81
CA ALA A 13 -23.94 7.83 -0.25
C ALA A 13 -23.07 9.01 -0.73
N PRO A 14 -23.61 10.22 -0.97
CA PRO A 14 -22.80 11.37 -1.36
C PRO A 14 -21.74 11.76 -0.33
N PHE A 15 -22.06 11.72 0.97
CA PHE A 15 -21.12 12.05 2.04
C PHE A 15 -19.97 11.03 2.13
N VAL A 16 -20.32 9.74 2.09
CA VAL A 16 -19.33 8.65 2.11
C VAL A 16 -18.40 8.74 0.90
N GLN A 17 -18.96 8.96 -0.29
CA GLN A 17 -18.19 9.07 -1.53
C GLN A 17 -17.28 10.30 -1.52
N ALA A 18 -17.73 11.44 -0.98
CA ALA A 18 -16.91 12.63 -0.84
C ALA A 18 -15.68 12.42 0.07
N CYS A 19 -15.76 11.48 1.04
CA CYS A 19 -14.63 11.09 1.88
C CYS A 19 -13.69 10.07 1.20
N GLY A 20 -13.93 9.69 -0.06
CA GLY A 20 -13.12 8.71 -0.79
C GLY A 20 -13.43 7.25 -0.41
N ALA A 21 -14.56 7.00 0.23
CA ALA A 21 -15.03 5.66 0.59
C ALA A 21 -16.11 5.17 -0.40
N LYS A 22 -16.22 3.85 -0.56
CA LYS A 22 -17.32 3.24 -1.34
C LYS A 22 -18.51 2.97 -0.42
N TYR A 23 -19.71 3.33 -0.88
CA TYR A 23 -20.96 3.03 -0.18
C TYR A 23 -21.68 1.84 -0.83
N TYR A 24 -22.09 0.87 -0.02
CA TYR A 24 -22.93 -0.26 -0.42
C TYR A 24 -24.24 -0.20 0.37
N ALA A 25 -25.37 0.02 -0.31
CA ALA A 25 -26.68 0.06 0.32
C ALA A 25 -27.32 -1.34 0.27
N LEU A 26 -27.74 -1.85 1.43
CA LEU A 26 -28.44 -3.13 1.53
C LEU A 26 -29.94 -2.88 1.58
N HIS A 27 -30.69 -3.68 0.82
CA HIS A 27 -32.13 -3.44 0.61
C HIS A 27 -33.01 -4.66 0.84
N ASP A 28 -32.44 -5.86 0.76
CA ASP A 28 -33.17 -7.12 0.74
C ASP A 28 -32.46 -8.13 1.65
N PRO A 29 -33.16 -8.75 2.62
CA PRO A 29 -32.56 -9.71 3.53
C PRO A 29 -32.04 -10.96 2.81
N ASP A 30 -32.73 -11.41 1.76
CA ASP A 30 -32.44 -12.72 1.14
C ASP A 30 -31.21 -12.67 0.21
N SER A 31 -30.85 -11.48 -0.26
CA SER A 31 -29.68 -11.24 -1.12
C SER A 31 -28.54 -10.50 -0.43
N ILE A 32 -28.60 -10.30 0.90
CA ILE A 32 -27.68 -9.44 1.64
C ILE A 32 -26.21 -9.91 1.64
N VAL A 33 -25.99 -11.22 1.50
CA VAL A 33 -24.67 -11.86 1.60
C VAL A 33 -23.74 -11.44 0.45
N GLU A 34 -24.25 -11.34 -0.77
CA GLU A 34 -23.44 -11.05 -1.95
C GLU A 34 -22.90 -9.60 -1.96
N PRO A 35 -23.71 -8.54 -1.72
CA PRO A 35 -23.21 -7.18 -1.58
C PRO A 35 -22.23 -7.00 -0.41
N ILE A 36 -22.38 -7.76 0.68
CA ILE A 36 -21.40 -7.77 1.77
C ILE A 36 -20.08 -8.34 1.27
N ASN A 37 -20.10 -9.49 0.57
CA ASN A 37 -18.90 -10.07 -0.01
C ASN A 37 -18.23 -9.14 -1.03
N ASP A 38 -19.02 -8.44 -1.86
CA ASP A 38 -18.53 -7.40 -2.77
C ASP A 38 -17.87 -6.24 -2.02
N ALA A 39 -18.47 -5.79 -0.91
CA ALA A 39 -17.92 -4.73 -0.07
C ALA A 39 -16.55 -5.13 0.53
N PHE A 40 -16.42 -6.37 1.02
CA PHE A 40 -15.14 -6.90 1.50
C PHE A 40 -14.11 -7.04 0.37
N ARG A 41 -14.51 -7.57 -0.80
CA ARG A 41 -13.66 -7.63 -1.99
C ARG A 41 -13.13 -6.26 -2.38
N HIS A 42 -14.02 -5.28 -2.48
CA HIS A 42 -13.66 -3.90 -2.80
C HIS A 42 -12.66 -3.33 -1.80
N ALA A 43 -12.90 -3.49 -0.49
CA ALA A 43 -12.00 -2.98 0.55
C ALA A 43 -10.59 -3.59 0.43
N LEU A 44 -10.50 -4.89 0.13
CA LEU A 44 -9.23 -5.61 0.00
C LEU A 44 -8.48 -5.24 -1.30
N GLU A 45 -9.18 -5.17 -2.43
CA GLU A 45 -8.62 -4.88 -3.75
C GLU A 45 -8.20 -3.42 -3.89
N SER A 46 -9.13 -2.50 -3.62
CA SER A 46 -8.89 -1.07 -3.77
C SER A 46 -8.08 -0.46 -2.62
N ARG A 47 -7.93 -1.19 -1.50
CA ARG A 47 -7.35 -0.69 -0.24
C ARG A 47 -7.99 0.63 0.21
N SER A 48 -9.31 0.76 0.00
CA SER A 48 -10.10 1.93 0.34
C SER A 48 -11.16 1.62 1.40
N PRO A 49 -11.60 2.61 2.19
CA PRO A 49 -12.67 2.40 3.16
C PRO A 49 -13.99 2.07 2.45
N VAL A 50 -14.77 1.19 3.07
CA VAL A 50 -16.11 0.82 2.60
C VAL A 50 -17.12 1.02 3.72
N VAL A 51 -18.26 1.64 3.39
CA VAL A 51 -19.39 1.81 4.30
C VAL A 51 -20.56 1.01 3.78
N ILE A 52 -21.08 0.13 4.63
CA ILE A 52 -22.25 -0.69 4.34
C ILE A 52 -23.46 -0.07 5.04
N GLY A 53 -24.40 0.45 4.26
CA GLY A 53 -25.63 1.03 4.76
C GLY A 53 -26.72 -0.03 4.93
N VAL A 54 -27.13 -0.31 6.17
CA VAL A 54 -28.16 -1.31 6.48
C VAL A 54 -29.36 -0.63 7.13
N PRO A 55 -30.56 -0.62 6.50
CA PRO A 55 -31.77 -0.09 7.11
C PRO A 55 -32.10 -0.76 8.44
N PHE A 56 -32.61 0.01 9.40
CA PHE A 56 -32.87 -0.47 10.75
C PHE A 56 -33.99 -1.51 10.80
N ASP A 57 -34.99 -1.38 9.94
CA ASP A 57 -36.04 -2.38 9.79
C ASP A 57 -35.51 -3.68 9.17
N LEU A 58 -34.54 -3.58 8.25
CA LEU A 58 -33.85 -4.75 7.70
C LEU A 58 -33.02 -5.48 8.78
N GLN A 59 -32.28 -4.75 9.61
CA GLN A 59 -31.50 -5.33 10.72
C GLN A 59 -32.34 -6.11 11.74
N LYS A 60 -33.64 -5.80 11.83
CA LYS A 60 -34.58 -6.45 12.77
C LYS A 60 -35.26 -7.70 12.21
N GLN A 61 -35.10 -7.98 10.92
CA GLN A 61 -35.71 -9.16 10.32
C GLN A 61 -34.93 -10.41 10.70
N LEU A 62 -35.64 -11.49 11.00
CA LEU A 62 -35.03 -12.80 11.18
C LEU A 62 -34.59 -13.30 9.81
N HIS A 63 -33.29 -13.46 9.63
CA HIS A 63 -32.74 -14.10 8.45
C HIS A 63 -32.88 -15.62 8.63
N HIS A 64 -33.70 -16.27 7.81
CA HIS A 64 -33.83 -17.72 7.81
C HIS A 64 -32.62 -18.32 7.08
N ASP A 65 -31.70 -18.89 7.86
CA ASP A 65 -30.42 -19.40 7.39
C ASP A 65 -30.61 -20.57 6.41
N HIS A 66 -30.51 -20.28 5.11
CA HIS A 66 -30.51 -21.28 4.04
C HIS A 66 -29.27 -21.20 3.14
N GLN A 67 -28.46 -20.15 3.29
CA GLN A 67 -27.23 -20.01 2.53
C GLN A 67 -26.04 -20.33 3.45
N LYS A 68 -25.35 -21.44 3.18
CA LYS A 68 -24.05 -21.68 3.80
C LYS A 68 -23.19 -20.43 3.58
N PHE A 69 -22.72 -19.81 4.67
CA PHE A 69 -21.69 -18.80 4.58
C PHE A 69 -20.49 -19.43 3.86
N ILE A 70 -20.32 -19.05 2.60
CA ILE A 70 -19.11 -19.36 1.84
C ILE A 70 -18.20 -18.17 2.12
N PRO A 71 -17.18 -18.32 3.00
CA PRO A 71 -16.19 -17.26 3.13
C PRO A 71 -15.67 -16.96 1.73
N PRO A 72 -15.49 -15.69 1.35
CA PRO A 72 -14.85 -15.38 0.08
C PRO A 72 -13.58 -16.23 0.04
N ARG A 73 -13.45 -17.08 -1.00
CA ARG A 73 -12.22 -17.85 -1.26
C ARG A 73 -11.10 -16.87 -0.99
N SER A 74 -10.12 -17.28 -0.16
CA SER A 74 -8.99 -16.43 0.22
C SER A 74 -8.70 -15.54 -0.97
N LEU A 75 -8.98 -14.25 -0.85
CA LEU A 75 -8.59 -13.29 -1.86
C LEU A 75 -7.08 -13.30 -1.80
N VAL A 76 -6.49 -14.31 -2.46
CA VAL A 76 -5.30 -14.11 -3.24
C VAL A 76 -5.80 -13.02 -4.17
N LEU A 77 -5.58 -11.78 -3.75
CA LEU A 77 -5.49 -10.68 -4.67
C LEU A 77 -4.58 -11.26 -5.72
N GLU A 78 -5.13 -11.54 -6.90
CA GLU A 78 -4.31 -11.78 -8.06
C GLU A 78 -3.50 -10.50 -8.14
N THR A 79 -2.31 -10.52 -7.55
CA THR A 79 -1.27 -9.61 -7.92
C THR A 79 -1.21 -9.89 -9.40
N ASP A 80 -1.63 -8.93 -10.23
CA ASP A 80 -1.24 -8.90 -11.63
C ASP A 80 0.21 -9.34 -11.59
N SER A 81 0.45 -10.59 -11.99
CA SER A 81 1.78 -11.13 -12.07
C SER A 81 2.30 -10.49 -13.34
N ASN A 82 2.50 -9.17 -13.26
CA ASN A 82 3.22 -8.39 -14.23
C ASN A 82 4.51 -9.18 -14.37
N VAL A 83 4.63 -9.83 -15.53
CA VAL A 83 5.74 -10.72 -15.82
C VAL A 83 6.98 -9.90 -15.55
N ILE A 84 7.73 -10.29 -14.53
CA ILE A 84 8.90 -9.53 -14.13
C ILE A 84 9.88 -9.64 -15.29
N CYS A 85 10.13 -8.55 -16.00
CA CYS A 85 11.01 -8.54 -17.15
C CYS A 85 12.45 -8.82 -16.68
N PRO A 86 13.10 -9.92 -17.10
CA PRO A 86 14.44 -10.27 -16.64
C PRO A 86 15.49 -9.19 -16.94
N ASN A 87 15.27 -8.41 -18.02
CA ASN A 87 16.13 -7.31 -18.39
C ASN A 87 16.05 -6.14 -17.39
N GLU A 88 14.86 -5.84 -16.87
CA GLU A 88 14.66 -4.80 -15.85
C GLU A 88 15.31 -5.18 -14.52
N ILE A 89 15.21 -6.45 -14.12
CA ILE A 89 15.93 -6.97 -12.95
C ILE A 89 17.44 -6.79 -13.14
N SER A 90 17.96 -7.13 -14.32
CA SER A 90 19.39 -7.01 -14.64
C SER A 90 19.86 -5.56 -14.53
N ILE A 91 19.13 -4.61 -15.12
CA ILE A 91 19.44 -3.18 -15.04
C ILE A 91 19.41 -2.69 -13.58
N ALA A 92 18.38 -3.07 -12.80
CA ALA A 92 18.30 -2.70 -11.40
C ALA A 92 19.49 -3.27 -10.60
N ALA A 93 19.84 -4.54 -10.83
CA ALA A 93 20.97 -5.19 -10.19
C ALA A 93 22.31 -4.50 -10.53
N GLU A 94 22.53 -4.11 -11.79
CA GLU A 94 23.71 -3.34 -12.21
C GLU A 94 23.80 -1.98 -11.51
N LYS A 95 22.68 -1.25 -11.43
CA LYS A 95 22.63 0.04 -10.72
C LYS A 95 22.90 -0.11 -9.23
N ILE A 96 22.35 -1.17 -8.61
CA ILE A 96 22.59 -1.50 -7.21
C ILE A 96 24.06 -1.87 -6.98
N ALA A 97 24.67 -2.66 -7.87
CA ALA A 97 26.06 -3.08 -7.75
C ALA A 97 27.06 -1.93 -7.94
N ALA A 98 26.72 -0.93 -8.75
CA ALA A 98 27.57 0.23 -9.02
C ALA A 98 27.42 1.39 -7.99
N ALA A 99 26.45 1.31 -7.08
CA ALA A 99 26.18 2.36 -6.11
C ALA A 99 27.19 2.35 -4.97
N HIS A 100 27.64 3.53 -4.54
CA HIS A 100 28.60 3.68 -3.44
C HIS A 100 27.91 4.03 -2.12
N ARG A 101 26.75 4.69 -2.18
CA ARG A 101 25.97 5.12 -1.01
C ARG A 101 24.48 4.75 -1.16
N PRO A 102 24.16 3.45 -1.35
CA PRO A 102 22.79 3.03 -1.54
C PRO A 102 21.98 3.11 -0.23
N ILE A 103 20.70 3.46 -0.36
CA ILE A 103 19.73 3.43 0.75
C ILE A 103 18.49 2.66 0.33
N ILE A 104 18.06 1.71 1.17
CA ILE A 104 16.77 1.01 1.01
C ILE A 104 15.71 1.75 1.83
N ILE A 105 14.60 2.12 1.20
CA ILE A 105 13.42 2.67 1.87
C ILE A 105 12.29 1.64 1.77
N ALA A 106 11.98 0.97 2.88
CA ALA A 106 10.92 -0.01 2.95
C ALA A 106 9.58 0.61 3.38
N GLY A 107 8.50 0.22 2.74
CA GLY A 107 7.14 0.64 3.07
C GLY A 107 6.25 -0.50 3.57
N LEU A 108 4.94 -0.24 3.62
CA LEU A 108 3.96 -1.23 4.05
C LEU A 108 3.91 -2.47 3.15
N GLY A 109 4.32 -2.36 1.88
CA GLY A 109 4.42 -3.53 1.01
C GLY A 109 5.35 -4.60 1.59
N VAL A 110 6.48 -4.19 2.18
CA VAL A 110 7.43 -5.10 2.85
C VAL A 110 6.86 -5.68 4.14
N VAL A 111 6.12 -4.86 4.90
CA VAL A 111 5.44 -5.32 6.13
C VAL A 111 4.39 -6.39 5.79
N ASN A 112 3.56 -6.12 4.79
CA ASN A 112 2.47 -7.00 4.38
C ASN A 112 2.98 -8.31 3.74
N SER A 113 4.06 -8.24 2.95
CA SER A 113 4.69 -9.42 2.34
C SER A 113 5.63 -10.18 3.27
N ARG A 114 5.90 -9.64 4.48
CA ARG A 114 6.89 -10.17 5.44
C ARG A 114 8.31 -10.24 4.88
N ALA A 115 8.65 -9.43 3.88
CA ALA A 115 9.96 -9.42 3.20
C ALA A 115 11.06 -8.64 3.95
N ARG A 116 10.94 -8.54 5.29
CA ARG A 116 11.91 -7.79 6.13
C ARG A 116 13.31 -8.36 5.98
N ASP A 117 13.43 -9.69 6.09
CA ASP A 117 14.73 -10.36 6.11
C ASP A 117 15.40 -10.32 4.75
N ASP A 118 14.63 -10.28 3.66
CA ASP A 118 15.13 -10.05 2.29
C ASP A 118 15.74 -8.65 2.15
N CYS A 119 15.07 -7.61 2.68
CA CYS A 119 15.62 -6.25 2.71
C CYS A 119 16.92 -6.18 3.52
N VAL A 120 16.97 -6.87 4.67
CA VAL A 120 18.18 -6.92 5.50
C VAL A 120 19.31 -7.67 4.80
N ALA A 121 19.00 -8.78 4.13
CA ALA A 121 19.97 -9.55 3.36
C ALA A 121 20.53 -8.73 2.18
N LEU A 122 19.67 -7.99 1.48
CA LEU A 122 20.08 -7.08 0.42
C LEU A 122 20.99 -5.98 0.96
N ALA A 123 20.61 -5.33 2.06
CA ALA A 123 21.43 -4.30 2.72
C ALA A 123 22.81 -4.83 3.11
N LYS A 124 22.88 -6.04 3.68
CA LYS A 124 24.16 -6.68 4.03
C LYS A 124 25.04 -6.94 2.80
N LYS A 125 24.44 -7.32 1.67
CA LYS A 125 25.16 -7.62 0.43
C LYS A 125 25.65 -6.37 -0.29
N THR A 126 24.89 -5.28 -0.25
CA THR A 126 25.16 -4.05 -1.01
C THR A 126 25.80 -2.95 -0.19
N GLY A 127 25.86 -3.11 1.13
CA GLY A 127 26.25 -2.04 2.06
C GLY A 127 25.19 -0.96 2.21
N ALA A 128 23.96 -1.19 1.73
CA ALA A 128 22.92 -0.18 1.80
C ALA A 128 22.47 0.10 3.23
N LEU A 129 22.24 1.39 3.52
CA LEU A 129 21.59 1.79 4.76
C LEU A 129 20.09 1.48 4.70
N LEU A 130 19.49 1.22 5.85
CA LEU A 130 18.07 0.87 5.96
C LEU A 130 17.25 2.07 6.44
N ALA A 131 16.10 2.29 5.82
CA ALA A 131 15.13 3.29 6.23
C ALA A 131 13.70 2.79 5.98
N THR A 132 12.74 3.48 6.58
CA THR A 132 11.32 3.13 6.50
C THR A 132 10.48 4.35 6.09
N THR A 133 9.35 4.12 5.45
CA THR A 133 8.28 5.12 5.44
C THR A 133 7.68 5.23 6.84
N LEU A 134 6.99 6.34 7.14
CA LEU A 134 6.37 6.53 8.46
C LEU A 134 5.43 5.37 8.86
N PRO A 135 4.55 4.85 7.98
CA PRO A 135 3.69 3.71 8.32
C PRO A 135 4.44 2.39 8.58
N ALA A 136 5.67 2.26 8.06
CA ALA A 136 6.52 1.09 8.28
C ALA A 136 7.55 1.30 9.41
N LYS A 137 7.41 2.37 10.21
CA LYS A 137 8.33 2.68 11.31
C LYS A 137 8.50 1.49 12.24
N GLY A 138 9.75 1.18 12.57
CA GLY A 138 10.12 0.09 13.47
C GLY A 138 10.48 -1.22 12.76
N LEU A 139 10.28 -1.33 11.44
CA LEU A 139 10.61 -2.53 10.68
C LEU A 139 12.07 -2.98 10.83
N PHE A 140 13.00 -2.03 10.96
CA PHE A 140 14.45 -2.28 11.10
C PHE A 140 15.02 -1.71 12.40
N HIS A 141 14.23 -1.63 13.48
CA HIS A 141 14.65 -0.98 14.74
C HIS A 141 15.87 -1.65 15.42
N ASP A 142 16.09 -2.92 15.15
CA ASP A 142 17.17 -3.77 15.65
C ASP A 142 18.39 -3.77 14.72
N GLN A 143 18.32 -3.12 13.56
CA GLN A 143 19.42 -3.08 12.60
C GLN A 143 20.36 -1.91 12.91
N PRO A 144 21.69 -2.14 12.99
CA PRO A 144 22.64 -1.13 13.43
C PRO A 144 22.77 0.07 12.49
N PHE A 145 22.47 -0.13 11.20
CA PHE A 145 22.58 0.89 10.15
C PHE A 145 21.21 1.38 9.68
N CYS A 146 20.23 1.41 10.59
CA CYS A 146 18.91 1.96 10.34
C CYS A 146 18.87 3.47 10.57
N LEU A 147 18.50 4.23 9.54
CA LEU A 147 18.30 5.68 9.57
C LEU A 147 16.95 6.10 10.17
N GLY A 148 16.06 5.13 10.42
CA GLY A 148 14.71 5.37 10.92
C GLY A 148 13.72 5.74 9.83
N VAL A 149 12.90 6.75 10.07
CA VAL A 149 11.84 7.19 9.16
C VAL A 149 12.42 8.18 8.13
N ALA A 150 12.18 7.92 6.84
CA ALA A 150 12.52 8.81 5.74
C ALA A 150 11.48 9.94 5.58
N GLY A 151 11.92 11.06 4.99
CA GLY A 151 11.06 12.20 4.66
C GLY A 151 11.04 13.26 5.76
N GLY A 152 9.91 13.97 5.88
CA GLY A 152 9.79 15.14 6.76
C GLY A 152 10.03 14.85 8.25
N TYR A 153 9.84 13.60 8.68
CA TYR A 153 10.04 13.15 10.07
C TYR A 153 11.44 12.60 10.34
N ALA A 154 12.34 12.63 9.36
CA ALA A 154 13.72 12.22 9.54
C ALA A 154 14.47 13.19 10.47
N SER A 155 15.41 12.68 11.27
CA SER A 155 16.32 13.54 12.03
C SER A 155 17.26 14.32 11.09
N GLU A 156 17.76 15.48 11.53
CA GLU A 156 18.69 16.29 10.72
C GLU A 156 19.97 15.51 10.32
N LYS A 157 20.43 14.63 11.21
CA LYS A 157 21.54 13.71 10.90
C LYS A 157 21.17 12.73 9.78
N ALA A 158 19.98 12.13 9.86
CA ALA A 158 19.49 11.22 8.81
C ALA A 158 19.32 11.96 7.48
N LYS A 159 18.74 13.18 7.48
CA LYS A 159 18.60 14.01 6.26
C LYS A 159 19.95 14.29 5.60
N THR A 160 21.00 14.58 6.38
CA THR A 160 22.36 14.77 5.86
C THR A 160 22.95 13.50 5.22
N ILE A 161 22.53 12.32 5.68
CA ILE A 161 22.94 11.05 5.09
C ILE A 161 22.14 10.79 3.82
N PHE A 162 20.81 11.00 3.86
CA PHE A 162 19.94 10.88 2.69
C PHE A 162 20.36 11.79 1.55
N SER A 163 20.73 13.05 1.82
CA SER A 163 21.16 13.99 0.78
C SER A 163 22.43 13.56 0.06
N LYS A 164 23.19 12.64 0.67
CA LYS A 164 24.39 12.01 0.13
C LYS A 164 24.10 10.66 -0.53
N ALA A 165 22.86 10.20 -0.64
CA ALA A 165 22.59 8.97 -1.36
C ALA A 165 22.86 9.15 -2.85
N ASP A 166 23.51 8.17 -3.48
CA ASP A 166 23.62 8.08 -4.95
C ASP A 166 22.60 7.08 -5.55
N LEU A 167 22.01 6.23 -4.70
CA LEU A 167 20.95 5.31 -5.07
C LEU A 167 19.91 5.18 -3.95
N VAL A 168 18.63 5.20 -4.32
CA VAL A 168 17.51 4.83 -3.47
C VAL A 168 16.81 3.62 -4.05
N ILE A 169 16.62 2.61 -3.20
CA ILE A 169 15.87 1.38 -3.50
C ILE A 169 14.57 1.45 -2.71
N GLY A 170 13.50 1.94 -3.32
CA GLY A 170 12.16 1.95 -2.72
C GLY A 170 11.50 0.59 -2.87
N ILE A 171 11.16 -0.07 -1.76
CA ILE A 171 10.56 -1.41 -1.78
C ILE A 171 9.20 -1.36 -1.07
N GLY A 172 8.13 -1.66 -1.80
CA GLY A 172 6.76 -1.64 -1.29
C GLY A 172 6.39 -0.30 -0.66
N ALA A 173 6.94 0.79 -1.21
CA ALA A 173 6.91 2.13 -0.65
C ALA A 173 6.51 3.12 -1.72
N ARG A 174 5.35 3.78 -1.57
CA ARG A 174 4.85 4.76 -2.56
C ARG A 174 5.80 5.95 -2.84
N LEU A 175 6.84 6.15 -2.03
CA LEU A 175 7.78 7.30 -2.09
C LEU A 175 7.06 8.64 -2.32
N ALA A 176 5.92 8.82 -1.62
CA ALA A 176 5.09 10.00 -1.72
C ALA A 176 5.79 11.23 -1.12
N SER A 177 5.26 12.43 -1.42
CA SER A 177 5.86 13.71 -1.02
C SER A 177 6.27 13.74 0.46
N HIS A 178 5.44 13.29 1.40
CA HIS A 178 5.82 13.32 2.83
C HIS A 178 6.91 12.32 3.23
N SER A 179 7.05 11.19 2.52
CA SER A 179 8.06 10.14 2.81
C SER A 179 9.37 10.33 2.05
N PHE A 180 9.37 11.14 0.98
CA PHE A 180 10.52 11.33 0.10
C PHE A 180 10.84 12.80 -0.19
N ASP A 181 10.09 13.73 0.42
CA ASP A 181 10.19 15.19 0.30
C ASP A 181 10.13 15.70 -1.15
N GLY A 182 9.23 15.13 -1.96
CA GLY A 182 9.19 15.40 -3.40
C GLY A 182 10.49 15.01 -4.14
N GLY A 183 11.33 14.20 -3.50
CA GLY A 183 12.68 13.81 -3.92
C GLY A 183 13.79 14.79 -3.52
N GLN A 184 13.49 15.86 -2.79
CA GLN A 184 14.51 16.75 -2.21
C GLN A 184 15.32 16.06 -1.11
N LEU A 185 14.78 14.98 -0.53
CA LEU A 185 15.48 14.19 0.47
C LEU A 185 16.77 13.55 -0.09
N THR A 186 16.76 13.15 -1.36
CA THR A 186 17.87 12.50 -2.05
C THR A 186 18.03 13.11 -3.45
N PRO A 187 18.53 14.36 -3.55
CA PRO A 187 18.46 15.14 -4.79
C PRO A 187 19.23 14.46 -5.93
N ASP A 188 20.40 13.88 -5.62
CA ASP A 188 21.33 13.30 -6.60
C ASP A 188 21.15 11.78 -6.81
N ALA A 189 20.24 11.15 -6.06
CA ALA A 189 20.09 9.71 -6.09
C ALA A 189 19.32 9.22 -7.32
N PHE A 190 19.82 8.17 -7.96
CA PHE A 190 19.02 7.36 -8.86
C PHE A 190 17.99 6.56 -8.06
N VAL A 191 16.77 6.38 -8.57
CA VAL A 191 15.71 5.68 -7.84
C VAL A 191 15.32 4.40 -8.58
N VAL A 192 15.56 3.27 -7.91
CA VAL A 192 15.01 1.95 -8.24
C VAL A 192 13.76 1.75 -7.38
N HIS A 193 12.61 1.50 -8.01
CA HIS A 193 11.34 1.39 -7.31
C HIS A 193 10.69 0.02 -7.58
N LEU A 194 10.57 -0.79 -6.53
CA LEU A 194 9.95 -2.11 -6.53
C LEU A 194 8.60 -2.03 -5.81
N ASP A 195 7.49 -2.06 -6.56
CA ASP A 195 6.14 -2.12 -6.00
C ASP A 195 5.25 -3.02 -6.86
N VAL A 196 4.31 -3.71 -6.22
CA VAL A 196 3.37 -4.60 -6.91
C VAL A 196 2.29 -3.82 -7.66
N ALA A 197 2.01 -2.57 -7.25
CA ALA A 197 1.02 -1.73 -7.88
C ALA A 197 1.71 -0.63 -8.71
N SER A 198 1.54 -0.68 -10.03
CA SER A 198 2.10 0.30 -10.97
C SER A 198 1.72 1.75 -10.65
N ALA A 199 0.53 1.96 -10.09
CA ALA A 199 0.03 3.26 -9.63
C ALA A 199 0.86 3.89 -8.50
N ASN A 200 1.68 3.11 -7.78
CA ASN A 200 2.54 3.59 -6.70
C ASN A 200 3.92 4.04 -7.19
N ILE A 201 4.27 3.80 -8.46
CA ILE A 201 5.61 4.11 -9.00
C ILE A 201 5.80 5.64 -9.08
N CYS A 202 6.78 6.14 -8.34
CA CYS A 202 7.16 7.56 -8.30
C CYS A 202 7.61 8.07 -9.68
N SER A 203 7.28 9.34 -10.00
CA SER A 203 7.59 9.97 -11.29
C SER A 203 9.08 10.14 -11.59
N ARG A 204 9.93 10.21 -10.55
CA ARG A 204 11.40 10.31 -10.66
C ARG A 204 12.11 8.96 -10.76
N ALA A 205 11.41 7.85 -10.58
CA ALA A 205 12.01 6.54 -10.73
C ALA A 205 12.40 6.32 -12.20
N ALA A 206 13.56 5.69 -12.43
CA ALA A 206 13.73 4.98 -13.69
C ALA A 206 12.60 3.95 -13.75
N ARG A 207 11.73 4.13 -14.73
CA ARG A 207 10.54 3.30 -14.93
C ARG A 207 11.03 1.92 -15.34
N CYS A 208 11.00 0.96 -14.42
CA CYS A 208 10.69 -0.40 -14.80
C CYS A 208 9.18 -0.41 -15.08
N ARG A 209 8.82 -0.45 -16.36
CA ARG A 209 7.43 -0.44 -16.83
C ARG A 209 7.24 -1.74 -17.57
N PHE A 210 6.57 -2.65 -16.88
CA PHE A 210 6.11 -3.92 -17.42
C PHE A 210 5.14 -3.66 -18.60
N ALA A 211 5.59 -3.97 -19.80
CA ALA A 211 4.86 -4.12 -21.07
C ALA A 211 5.43 -5.43 -21.68
N ASP A 212 4.67 -6.35 -22.26
CA ASP A 212 3.48 -6.24 -23.13
C ASP A 212 2.34 -7.20 -22.74
#